data_AF-A0A0Q5VFR2-F1
#
_entry.id   AF-A0A0Q5VFR2-F1
#
_cell.length_a   1.000
_cell.length_b   1.000
_cell.length_c   1.000
_cell.angle_alpha   90.00
_cell.angle_beta   90.00
_cell.angle_gamma   90.00
#
_symmetry.space_group_name_H-M   'P 1'
#
loop_
_entity.id
_entity.type
_entity.pdbx_description
1 polymer ?
#
loop_
_entity_poly.entity_id
_entity_poly.type
_entity_poly.pdbx_seq_one_letter_code
_entity_poly.pdbx_strand_id
1 'polypeptide(L)'
;MRSSARILTTTFALATVLAAAACGESGSSGTSAGGGGEASGDACAPIPGDQLVVLEDDKGLQAVDNIIPAINTAFSEANPGVLEVLSSISTVLTTEDLVAMNSGVDIERQSAEDVAAAYVSDNDLGADATAGSGAVVVGAASFTESQILANVYADTLNAAGYTASVQTVGQRETYLPALEAGDFDVFPEYVGTLTEYLDGNPDEAVASSDLDATVEVLRPLGEAVGLTFGEPAEAADENAFAITTTLQDELGGVTTLSELAEACSDGSLVLGGTPECPTRPFCQPGLEETYGFTFAQVNDYDLGAPTNQALIQGEISLALALSTDPVFAQ
;
A
#
# COMPACT_ATOMS: atom_id res chain seq x y z
N MET A 1 15.74 -43.40 51.59
CA MET A 1 15.56 -42.78 52.92
C MET A 1 14.70 -41.54 52.69
N ARG A 2 13.38 -41.63 52.93
CA ARG A 2 12.63 -41.00 54.06
C ARG A 2 12.75 -39.46 54.03
N SER A 3 11.72 -38.61 54.01
CA SER A 3 10.34 -38.61 54.57
C SER A 3 9.59 -37.45 53.89
N SER A 4 8.34 -37.56 53.43
CA SER A 4 7.05 -37.54 54.17
C SER A 4 6.58 -36.15 54.67
N ALA A 5 5.53 -35.67 53.98
CA ALA A 5 4.26 -35.10 54.47
C ALA A 5 4.20 -33.76 55.24
N ARG A 6 3.26 -32.90 54.83
CA ARG A 6 2.08 -32.53 55.65
C ARG A 6 0.97 -31.85 54.85
N ILE A 7 -0.22 -32.44 54.97
CA ILE A 7 -1.54 -31.95 54.59
C ILE A 7 -2.00 -30.96 55.68
N LEU A 8 -2.65 -29.86 55.30
CA LEU A 8 -3.58 -29.15 56.20
C LEU A 8 -4.80 -28.67 55.40
N THR A 9 -5.90 -29.40 55.58
CA THR A 9 -7.27 -29.03 55.26
C THR A 9 -7.82 -28.06 56.31
N THR A 10 -8.48 -26.98 55.86
CA THR A 10 -9.38 -26.20 56.72
C THR A 10 -10.67 -25.88 55.96
N THR A 11 -11.74 -26.49 56.44
CA THR A 11 -13.15 -26.28 56.09
C THR A 11 -13.70 -25.14 56.95
N PHE A 12 -14.53 -24.23 56.42
CA PHE A 12 -15.56 -23.40 57.11
C PHE A 12 -16.09 -22.39 56.05
N ALA A 13 -17.36 -22.02 55.90
CA ALA A 13 -18.67 -22.56 56.24
C ALA A 13 -19.70 -21.81 55.38
N LEU A 14 -20.83 -22.46 55.14
CA LEU A 14 -22.02 -21.97 54.44
C LEU A 14 -22.76 -20.93 55.30
N ALA A 15 -23.20 -19.81 54.72
CA ALA A 15 -24.24 -18.95 55.30
C ALA A 15 -25.12 -18.36 54.19
N THR A 16 -26.27 -18.99 54.01
CA THR A 16 -27.45 -18.51 53.29
C THR A 16 -28.20 -17.48 54.13
N VAL A 17 -28.62 -16.36 53.54
CA VAL A 17 -29.69 -15.51 54.07
C VAL A 17 -30.69 -15.21 52.96
N LEU A 18 -31.95 -15.49 53.29
CA LEU A 18 -33.16 -15.33 52.49
C LEU A 18 -33.63 -13.87 52.42
N ALA A 19 -34.15 -13.51 51.24
CA ALA A 19 -35.40 -12.82 50.93
C ALA A 19 -35.78 -11.49 51.64
N ALA A 20 -36.05 -10.48 50.82
CA ALA A 20 -37.30 -9.71 50.91
C ALA A 20 -37.66 -9.14 49.53
N ALA A 21 -38.76 -9.63 48.96
CA ALA A 21 -39.43 -9.05 47.82
C ALA A 21 -40.10 -7.73 48.23
N ALA A 22 -39.95 -6.70 47.41
CA ALA A 22 -40.80 -5.52 47.44
C ALA A 22 -41.34 -5.29 46.03
N CYS A 23 -42.64 -5.53 45.88
CA CYS A 23 -43.43 -5.15 44.70
C CYS A 23 -43.67 -3.64 44.74
N GLY A 24 -43.56 -2.99 43.59
CA GLY A 24 -44.01 -1.62 43.36
C GLY A 24 -44.29 -1.43 41.88
N GLU A 25 -45.55 -1.64 41.47
CA GLU A 25 -46.07 -1.20 40.17
C GLU A 25 -46.84 0.10 40.35
N SER A 26 -46.65 1.08 39.45
CA SER A 26 -47.69 1.65 38.57
C SER A 26 -47.43 3.10 38.13
N GLY A 27 -47.67 3.35 36.83
CA GLY A 27 -47.92 4.65 36.19
C GLY A 27 -46.67 5.29 35.56
N SER A 28 -46.70 5.95 34.40
CA SER A 28 -47.79 6.35 33.51
C SER A 28 -47.16 7.03 32.27
N SER A 29 -47.82 6.88 31.11
CA SER A 29 -47.95 7.84 29.99
C SER A 29 -46.71 8.47 29.33
N GLY A 30 -46.60 8.27 28.02
CA GLY A 30 -45.98 9.25 27.12
C GLY A 30 -45.62 8.69 25.75
N THR A 31 -46.32 9.14 24.71
CA THR A 31 -46.04 8.83 23.30
C THR A 31 -45.09 9.89 22.72
N SER A 32 -44.07 9.48 21.99
CA SER A 32 -43.39 10.27 20.93
C SER A 32 -42.43 9.32 20.20
N ALA A 33 -42.65 9.00 18.92
CA ALA A 33 -42.37 9.80 17.74
C ALA A 33 -40.90 9.66 17.29
N GLY A 34 -40.73 9.36 15.99
CA GLY A 34 -39.50 9.58 15.25
C GLY A 34 -38.55 8.40 15.22
N GLY A 35 -38.60 7.64 14.13
CA GLY A 35 -37.41 6.94 13.65
C GLY A 35 -36.38 7.99 13.24
N GLY A 36 -35.42 8.21 14.10
CA GLY A 36 -34.11 8.74 13.79
C GLY A 36 -33.19 7.90 14.65
N GLY A 37 -32.35 7.07 14.02
CA GLY A 37 -31.28 6.42 14.75
C GLY A 37 -30.51 7.51 15.48
N GLU A 38 -30.49 7.45 16.80
CA GLU A 38 -29.46 8.13 17.56
C GLU A 38 -28.15 7.56 17.03
N ALA A 39 -27.45 8.34 16.19
CA ALA A 39 -26.03 8.12 15.96
C ALA A 39 -25.37 8.22 17.33
N SER A 40 -25.13 7.06 17.96
CA SER A 40 -24.15 6.96 19.02
C SER A 40 -22.86 7.53 18.43
N GLY A 41 -22.28 8.54 19.07
CA GLY A 41 -21.12 9.30 18.57
C GLY A 41 -19.81 8.51 18.56
N ASP A 42 -19.85 7.31 18.01
CA ASP A 42 -18.80 6.31 17.89
C ASP A 42 -18.96 5.54 16.56
N ALA A 43 -19.67 6.10 15.56
CA ALA A 43 -20.04 5.35 14.35
C ALA A 43 -18.83 4.83 13.57
N CYS A 44 -17.70 5.53 13.69
CA CYS A 44 -16.42 5.16 13.08
C CYS A 44 -15.30 5.02 14.11
N ALA A 45 -15.65 4.69 15.36
CA ALA A 45 -14.68 4.23 16.33
C ALA A 45 -13.96 2.97 15.79
N PRO A 46 -12.70 2.73 16.17
CA PRO A 46 -11.93 1.59 15.69
C PRO A 46 -12.65 0.24 15.91
N ILE A 47 -12.73 -0.57 14.86
CA ILE A 47 -13.33 -1.91 14.90
C ILE A 47 -12.28 -2.93 14.43
N PRO A 48 -11.92 -3.94 15.27
CA PRO A 48 -10.98 -4.97 14.86
C PRO A 48 -11.52 -5.80 13.69
N GLY A 49 -10.63 -6.28 12.85
CA GLY A 49 -10.97 -7.10 11.68
C GLY A 49 -9.72 -7.72 11.07
N ASP A 50 -9.82 -8.97 10.63
CA ASP A 50 -8.68 -9.72 10.13
C ASP A 50 -8.35 -9.43 8.65
N GLN A 51 -9.25 -8.74 7.94
CA GLN A 51 -9.09 -8.36 6.53
C GLN A 51 -9.18 -6.84 6.38
N LEU A 52 -8.28 -6.31 5.55
CA LEU A 52 -8.18 -4.88 5.25
C LEU A 52 -8.59 -4.62 3.80
N VAL A 53 -9.08 -3.41 3.54
CA VAL A 53 -9.44 -2.95 2.20
C VAL A 53 -8.94 -1.52 2.02
N VAL A 54 -8.34 -1.27 0.85
CA VAL A 54 -7.94 0.07 0.41
C VAL A 54 -9.17 0.81 -0.11
N LEU A 55 -9.32 2.07 0.28
CA LEU A 55 -10.35 2.96 -0.24
C LEU A 55 -9.84 3.71 -1.47
N GLU A 56 -10.73 3.90 -2.45
CA GLU A 56 -10.45 4.73 -3.63
C GLU A 56 -10.25 6.19 -3.22
N ASP A 57 -9.16 6.80 -3.68
CA ASP A 57 -8.86 8.22 -3.56
C ASP A 57 -9.61 9.02 -4.64
N ASP A 58 -10.93 9.10 -4.51
CA ASP A 58 -11.86 9.60 -5.54
C ASP A 58 -11.71 11.08 -5.92
N LYS A 59 -10.90 11.84 -5.17
CA LYS A 59 -10.54 13.24 -5.45
C LYS A 59 -9.04 13.44 -5.72
N GLY A 60 -8.25 12.38 -5.74
CA GLY A 60 -6.84 12.40 -6.12
C GLY A 60 -5.96 13.24 -5.19
N LEU A 61 -6.00 12.94 -3.90
CA LEU A 61 -5.12 13.52 -2.89
C LEU A 61 -3.67 13.05 -3.03
N GLN A 62 -3.46 11.77 -3.36
CA GLN A 62 -2.13 11.16 -3.50
C GLN A 62 -1.59 11.38 -4.91
N ALA A 63 -0.28 11.52 -5.00
CA ALA A 63 0.39 11.49 -6.30
C ALA A 63 0.44 10.05 -6.81
N VAL A 64 0.32 9.89 -8.13
CA VAL A 64 0.46 8.59 -8.78
C VAL A 64 1.88 8.04 -8.64
N ASP A 65 2.01 6.76 -8.32
CA ASP A 65 3.30 6.04 -8.35
C ASP A 65 3.20 4.76 -9.19
N ASN A 66 2.57 4.89 -10.37
CA ASN A 66 2.55 3.83 -11.37
C ASN A 66 3.97 3.33 -11.71
N ILE A 67 4.11 2.02 -11.92
CA ILE A 67 5.38 1.41 -12.31
C ILE A 67 5.72 1.82 -13.74
N ILE A 68 6.92 2.33 -13.97
CA ILE A 68 7.40 2.73 -15.28
C ILE A 68 8.83 2.20 -15.53
N PRO A 69 9.11 1.60 -16.69
CA PRO A 69 10.49 1.25 -17.05
C PRO A 69 11.33 2.50 -17.29
N ALA A 70 12.39 2.70 -16.50
CA ALA A 70 13.42 3.71 -16.75
C ALA A 70 14.65 3.05 -17.39
N ILE A 71 15.16 3.63 -18.47
CA ILE A 71 16.22 3.04 -19.29
C ILE A 71 17.28 4.09 -19.56
N ASN A 72 18.56 3.72 -19.49
CA ASN A 72 19.62 4.59 -19.97
C ASN A 72 19.41 4.91 -21.47
N THR A 73 19.36 6.19 -21.85
CA THR A 73 19.02 6.61 -23.21
C THR A 73 19.98 6.05 -24.26
N ALA A 74 21.29 6.06 -23.98
CA ALA A 74 22.28 5.52 -24.92
C ALA A 74 22.11 4.01 -25.13
N PHE A 75 21.76 3.28 -24.06
CA PHE A 75 21.43 1.86 -24.16
C PHE A 75 20.15 1.63 -24.99
N SER A 76 19.10 2.40 -24.72
CA SER A 76 17.82 2.33 -25.43
C SER A 76 17.97 2.55 -26.94
N GLU A 77 18.74 3.57 -27.34
CA GLU A 77 19.03 3.87 -28.75
C GLU A 77 19.80 2.74 -29.44
N ALA A 78 20.72 2.08 -28.73
CA ALA A 78 21.48 0.95 -29.25
C ALA A 78 20.67 -0.35 -29.31
N ASN A 79 19.60 -0.46 -28.53
CA ASN A 79 18.78 -1.65 -28.36
C ASN A 79 17.27 -1.33 -28.50
N PRO A 80 16.80 -0.87 -29.68
CA PRO A 80 15.45 -0.33 -29.83
C PRO A 80 14.32 -1.31 -29.47
N GLY A 81 14.57 -2.62 -29.46
CA GLY A 81 13.60 -3.63 -29.02
C GLY A 81 13.38 -3.71 -27.50
N VAL A 82 14.25 -3.10 -26.68
CA VAL A 82 14.15 -3.22 -25.21
C VAL A 82 12.87 -2.59 -24.68
N LEU A 83 12.50 -1.41 -25.20
CA LEU A 83 11.29 -0.70 -24.79
C LEU A 83 10.03 -1.48 -25.16
N GLU A 84 9.99 -2.09 -26.34
CA GLU A 84 8.86 -2.90 -26.78
C GLU A 84 8.64 -4.10 -25.84
N VAL A 85 9.73 -4.78 -25.48
CA VAL A 85 9.69 -5.93 -24.56
C VAL A 85 9.21 -5.50 -23.17
N LEU A 86 9.79 -4.44 -22.60
CA LEU A 86 9.39 -3.95 -21.28
C LEU A 86 7.96 -3.41 -21.26
N SER A 87 7.50 -2.79 -22.36
CA SER A 87 6.13 -2.30 -22.46
C SER A 87 5.11 -3.44 -22.45
N SER A 88 5.47 -4.67 -22.87
CA SER A 88 4.58 -5.83 -22.74
C SER A 88 4.23 -6.14 -21.27
N ILE A 89 5.14 -5.83 -20.34
CA ILE A 89 4.91 -5.97 -18.90
C ILE A 89 3.90 -4.92 -18.45
N SER A 90 4.12 -3.64 -18.82
CA SER A 90 3.23 -2.53 -18.47
C SER A 90 1.79 -2.74 -18.94
N THR A 91 1.58 -3.48 -20.04
CA THR A 91 0.22 -3.71 -20.56
C THR A 91 -0.63 -4.68 -19.74
N VAL A 92 -0.01 -5.48 -18.87
CA VAL A 92 -0.73 -6.51 -18.08
C VAL A 92 -0.53 -6.36 -16.58
N LEU A 93 0.51 -5.66 -16.14
CA LEU A 93 0.84 -5.51 -14.73
C LEU A 93 -0.18 -4.58 -14.03
N THR A 94 -0.90 -5.14 -13.07
CA THR A 94 -1.88 -4.44 -12.22
C THR A 94 -1.40 -4.31 -10.77
N THR A 95 -2.05 -3.45 -9.98
CA THR A 95 -1.74 -3.31 -8.55
C THR A 95 -2.05 -4.61 -7.79
N GLU A 96 -3.07 -5.36 -8.23
CA GLU A 96 -3.43 -6.68 -7.66
C GLU A 96 -2.31 -7.71 -7.88
N ASP A 97 -1.63 -7.65 -9.03
CA ASP A 97 -0.46 -8.49 -9.30
C ASP A 97 0.70 -8.15 -8.36
N LEU A 98 0.96 -6.87 -8.10
CA LEU A 98 1.99 -6.43 -7.15
C LEU A 98 1.67 -6.91 -5.73
N VAL A 99 0.43 -6.77 -5.28
CA VAL A 99 -0.03 -7.28 -3.98
C VAL A 99 0.20 -8.79 -3.88
N ALA A 100 -0.17 -9.56 -4.91
CA ALA A 100 0.01 -11.00 -4.94
C ALA A 100 1.50 -11.41 -4.91
N MET A 101 2.34 -10.74 -5.71
CA MET A 101 3.78 -11.01 -5.75
C MET A 101 4.49 -10.62 -4.46
N ASN A 102 4.17 -9.44 -3.89
CA ASN A 102 4.69 -9.00 -2.60
C ASN A 102 4.30 -9.99 -1.49
N SER A 103 3.06 -10.48 -1.49
CA SER A 103 2.60 -11.53 -0.55
C SER A 103 3.37 -12.83 -0.70
N GLY A 104 3.64 -13.27 -1.94
CA GLY A 104 4.46 -14.45 -2.23
C GLY A 104 5.84 -14.39 -1.56
N VAL A 105 6.49 -13.24 -1.55
CA VAL A 105 7.80 -13.07 -0.91
C VAL A 105 7.67 -12.85 0.61
N ASP A 106 6.92 -11.85 1.03
CA ASP A 106 6.96 -11.37 2.42
C ASP A 106 6.15 -12.25 3.38
N ILE A 107 5.04 -12.81 2.90
CA ILE A 107 4.16 -13.68 3.69
C ILE A 107 4.50 -15.15 3.43
N GLU A 108 4.51 -15.58 2.17
CA GLU A 108 4.69 -17.00 1.81
C GLU A 108 6.15 -17.45 1.75
N ARG A 109 7.11 -16.52 1.85
CA ARG A 109 8.56 -16.79 1.92
C ARG A 109 9.13 -17.45 0.67
N GLN A 110 8.51 -17.18 -0.48
CA GLN A 110 9.08 -17.49 -1.79
C GLN A 110 10.27 -16.55 -2.08
N SER A 111 11.13 -16.93 -3.03
CA SER A 111 12.17 -16.03 -3.51
C SER A 111 11.59 -15.04 -4.52
N ALA A 112 12.18 -13.85 -4.64
CA ALA A 112 11.76 -12.87 -5.65
C ALA A 112 11.93 -13.42 -7.07
N GLU A 113 12.97 -14.23 -7.28
CA GLU A 113 13.24 -14.93 -8.53
C GLU A 113 12.15 -15.94 -8.88
N ASP A 114 11.71 -16.77 -7.93
CA ASP A 114 10.67 -17.78 -8.18
C ASP A 114 9.31 -17.10 -8.45
N VAL A 115 8.97 -16.04 -7.71
CA VAL A 115 7.74 -15.25 -7.91
C VAL A 115 7.74 -14.59 -9.28
N ALA A 116 8.84 -13.93 -9.66
CA ALA A 116 8.97 -13.29 -10.97
C ALA A 116 8.89 -14.31 -12.12
N ALA A 117 9.58 -15.45 -11.99
CA ALA A 117 9.56 -16.50 -13.01
C ALA A 117 8.14 -17.09 -13.19
N ALA A 118 7.39 -17.25 -12.11
CA ALA A 118 5.99 -17.68 -12.17
C ALA A 118 5.13 -16.62 -12.89
N TYR A 119 5.25 -15.35 -12.52
CA TYR A 119 4.48 -14.27 -13.14
C TYR A 119 4.75 -14.13 -14.65
N VAL A 120 6.03 -14.21 -15.06
CA VAL A 120 6.43 -14.18 -16.48
C VAL A 120 5.87 -15.38 -17.23
N SER A 121 5.90 -16.58 -16.64
CA SER A 121 5.34 -17.79 -17.25
C SER A 121 3.82 -17.74 -17.38
N ASP A 122 3.12 -17.25 -16.35
CA ASP A 122 1.66 -17.24 -16.31
C ASP A 122 1.06 -16.21 -17.29
N ASN A 123 1.81 -15.14 -17.59
CA ASN A 123 1.44 -14.09 -18.53
C ASN A 123 2.07 -14.22 -19.93
N ASP A 124 2.81 -15.30 -20.20
CA ASP A 124 3.50 -15.57 -21.48
C ASP A 124 4.41 -14.39 -21.94
N LEU A 125 5.05 -13.73 -20.98
CA LEU A 125 5.82 -12.49 -21.23
C LEU A 125 7.13 -12.80 -21.97
N GLY A 126 7.37 -12.06 -23.06
CA GLY A 126 8.60 -12.13 -23.86
C GLY A 126 8.67 -13.31 -24.85
N ALA A 127 7.72 -14.24 -24.86
CA ALA A 127 7.75 -15.45 -25.71
C ALA A 127 7.62 -15.16 -27.22
N ASP A 128 6.82 -14.16 -27.59
CA ASP A 128 6.56 -13.79 -28.99
C ASP A 128 7.52 -12.71 -29.53
N ALA A 129 8.33 -12.11 -28.66
CA ALA A 129 9.23 -11.01 -28.99
C ALA A 129 10.65 -11.52 -29.28
N THR A 130 11.00 -11.84 -30.54
CA THR A 130 12.42 -11.95 -30.91
C THR A 130 12.97 -10.55 -31.18
N ALA A 131 13.13 -9.76 -30.10
CA ALA A 131 13.34 -8.32 -30.19
C ALA A 131 14.81 -7.88 -30.08
N GLY A 132 15.73 -8.74 -29.61
CA GLY A 132 17.13 -8.34 -29.49
C GLY A 132 18.11 -9.45 -29.11
N SER A 133 19.35 -9.02 -28.83
CA SER A 133 20.45 -9.83 -28.33
C SER A 133 21.49 -8.93 -27.67
N GLY A 134 22.10 -9.37 -26.57
CA GLY A 134 23.11 -8.57 -25.87
C GLY A 134 22.95 -8.68 -24.35
N ALA A 135 23.97 -8.25 -23.62
CA ALA A 135 23.90 -8.17 -22.17
C ALA A 135 23.00 -7.00 -21.74
N VAL A 136 22.19 -7.21 -20.70
CA VAL A 136 21.39 -6.16 -20.05
C VAL A 136 21.57 -6.28 -18.53
N VAL A 137 21.86 -5.18 -17.87
CA VAL A 137 21.91 -5.09 -16.41
C VAL A 137 20.66 -4.38 -15.92
N VAL A 138 19.77 -5.14 -15.31
CA VAL A 138 18.55 -4.63 -14.67
C VAL A 138 18.88 -4.32 -13.21
N GLY A 139 18.71 -3.07 -12.81
CA GLY A 139 18.93 -2.65 -11.43
C GLY A 139 17.70 -2.91 -10.55
N ALA A 140 17.95 -3.13 -9.26
CA ALA A 140 16.91 -3.25 -8.22
C ALA A 140 17.27 -2.40 -7.00
N ALA A 141 16.28 -1.76 -6.41
CA ALA A 141 16.40 -1.13 -5.11
C ALA A 141 16.36 -2.20 -3.99
N SER A 142 16.79 -1.85 -2.78
CA SER A 142 16.88 -2.79 -1.65
C SER A 142 15.57 -2.96 -0.87
N PHE A 143 14.46 -3.17 -1.58
CA PHE A 143 13.18 -3.57 -1.01
C PHE A 143 12.53 -4.67 -1.87
N THR A 144 11.52 -5.34 -1.32
CA THR A 144 10.94 -6.56 -1.90
C THR A 144 10.40 -6.34 -3.31
N GLU A 145 9.48 -5.39 -3.49
CA GLU A 145 8.81 -5.18 -4.77
C GLU A 145 9.79 -4.81 -5.90
N SER A 146 10.74 -3.89 -5.66
CA SER A 146 11.73 -3.54 -6.69
C SER A 146 12.60 -4.72 -7.11
N GLN A 147 12.92 -5.65 -6.20
CA GLN A 147 13.65 -6.87 -6.54
C GLN A 147 12.78 -7.84 -7.36
N ILE A 148 11.49 -7.96 -7.04
CA ILE A 148 10.55 -8.76 -7.83
C ILE A 148 10.45 -8.17 -9.25
N LEU A 149 10.14 -6.88 -9.37
CA LEU A 149 9.99 -6.17 -10.65
C LEU A 149 11.25 -6.26 -11.50
N ALA A 150 12.43 -6.12 -10.91
CA ALA A 150 13.69 -6.26 -11.64
C ALA A 150 13.89 -7.68 -12.19
N ASN A 151 13.48 -8.71 -11.45
CA ASN A 151 13.49 -10.09 -11.96
C ASN A 151 12.42 -10.31 -13.04
N VAL A 152 11.22 -9.75 -12.91
CA VAL A 152 10.18 -9.80 -13.97
C VAL A 152 10.71 -9.17 -15.25
N TYR A 153 11.39 -8.02 -15.16
CA TYR A 153 12.02 -7.35 -16.30
C TYR A 153 13.13 -8.21 -16.90
N ALA A 154 14.04 -8.74 -16.09
CA ALA A 154 15.15 -9.56 -16.57
C ALA A 154 14.67 -10.86 -17.24
N ASP A 155 13.71 -11.56 -16.64
CA ASP A 155 13.18 -12.82 -17.17
C ASP A 155 12.40 -12.60 -18.47
N THR A 156 11.62 -11.52 -18.56
CA THR A 156 10.93 -11.12 -19.80
C THR A 156 11.93 -10.79 -20.91
N LEU A 157 13.00 -10.03 -20.59
CA LEU A 157 14.08 -9.72 -21.54
C LEU A 157 14.84 -10.98 -21.99
N ASN A 158 15.10 -11.93 -21.08
CA ASN A 158 15.72 -13.21 -21.39
C ASN A 158 14.85 -14.06 -22.32
N ALA A 159 13.53 -14.12 -22.07
CA ALA A 159 12.58 -14.78 -22.96
C ALA A 159 12.58 -14.15 -24.37
N ALA A 160 12.77 -12.83 -24.45
CA ALA A 160 12.85 -12.08 -25.70
C ALA A 160 14.21 -12.15 -26.44
N GLY A 161 15.18 -12.90 -25.91
CA GLY A 161 16.48 -13.17 -26.56
C GLY A 161 17.67 -12.35 -26.07
N TYR A 162 17.50 -11.48 -25.06
CA TYR A 162 18.60 -10.81 -24.39
C TYR A 162 19.33 -11.75 -23.40
N THR A 163 20.46 -11.31 -22.85
CA THR A 163 21.14 -11.91 -21.69
C THR A 163 21.06 -10.92 -20.54
N ALA A 164 19.91 -10.87 -19.88
CA ALA A 164 19.63 -9.97 -18.78
C ALA A 164 20.08 -10.56 -17.43
N SER A 165 20.54 -9.70 -16.54
CA SER A 165 20.92 -10.03 -15.16
C SER A 165 20.46 -8.95 -14.20
N VAL A 166 20.11 -9.33 -12.97
CA VAL A 166 19.67 -8.41 -11.92
C VAL A 166 20.83 -8.02 -11.01
N GLN A 167 20.91 -6.75 -10.62
CA GLN A 167 21.85 -6.24 -9.62
C GLN A 167 21.14 -5.31 -8.63
N THR A 168 21.23 -5.62 -7.33
CA THR A 168 20.64 -4.81 -6.26
C THR A 168 21.62 -3.75 -5.75
N VAL A 169 21.19 -2.48 -5.67
CA VAL A 169 22.10 -1.31 -5.54
C VAL A 169 21.71 -0.36 -4.40
N GLY A 170 20.76 -0.72 -3.55
CA GLY A 170 20.39 0.10 -2.40
C GLY A 170 19.25 1.06 -2.71
N GLN A 171 19.46 2.36 -2.46
CA GLN A 171 18.44 3.40 -2.54
C GLN A 171 18.66 4.29 -3.77
N ARG A 172 17.64 5.09 -4.13
CA ARG A 172 17.60 5.90 -5.36
C ARG A 172 18.77 6.87 -5.49
N GLU A 173 19.19 7.48 -4.39
CA GLU A 173 20.36 8.38 -4.33
C GLU A 173 21.66 7.68 -4.72
N THR A 174 21.69 6.35 -4.62
CA THR A 174 22.85 5.53 -4.99
C THR A 174 22.73 4.99 -6.41
N TYR A 175 21.57 4.44 -6.79
CA TYR A 175 21.44 3.77 -8.09
C TYR A 175 21.12 4.71 -9.24
N LEU A 176 20.42 5.83 -9.03
CA LEU A 176 20.00 6.69 -10.14
C LEU A 176 21.19 7.32 -10.88
N PRO A 177 22.22 7.87 -10.19
CA PRO A 177 23.43 8.33 -10.86
C PRO A 177 24.16 7.23 -11.64
N ALA A 178 24.05 5.96 -11.20
CA ALA A 178 24.66 4.82 -11.87
C ALA A 178 23.85 4.38 -13.11
N LEU A 179 22.52 4.47 -13.06
CA LEU A 179 21.64 4.29 -14.23
C LEU A 179 21.90 5.38 -15.28
N GLU A 180 22.00 6.65 -14.86
CA GLU A 180 22.36 7.77 -15.75
C GLU A 180 23.73 7.56 -16.41
N ALA A 181 24.71 7.05 -15.66
CA ALA A 181 26.05 6.76 -16.16
C ALA A 181 26.13 5.51 -17.06
N GLY A 182 25.10 4.67 -17.09
CA GLY A 182 25.06 3.41 -17.85
C GLY A 182 25.76 2.23 -17.16
N ASP A 183 25.93 2.28 -15.83
CA ASP A 183 26.33 1.12 -15.04
C ASP A 183 25.17 0.11 -14.89
N PHE A 184 23.94 0.61 -14.97
CA PHE A 184 22.70 -0.15 -15.19
C PHE A 184 22.08 0.28 -16.51
N ASP A 185 21.39 -0.64 -17.16
CA ASP A 185 20.72 -0.38 -18.43
C ASP A 185 19.24 -0.05 -18.23
N VAL A 186 18.58 -0.75 -17.29
CA VAL A 186 17.14 -0.69 -17.04
C VAL A 186 16.87 -0.70 -15.53
N PHE A 187 15.83 0.00 -15.09
CA PHE A 187 15.33 -0.01 -13.71
C PHE A 187 13.79 0.08 -13.68
N PRO A 188 13.08 -0.70 -12.85
CA PRO A 188 11.68 -0.44 -12.54
C PRO A 188 11.58 0.78 -11.61
N GLU A 189 10.91 1.84 -12.06
CA GLU A 189 10.76 3.09 -11.33
C GLU A 189 9.29 3.45 -11.08
N TYR A 190 9.08 4.44 -10.23
CA TYR A 190 7.77 4.85 -9.72
C TYR A 190 7.51 6.29 -10.16
N VAL A 191 6.43 6.52 -10.91
CA VAL A 191 6.23 7.76 -11.69
C VAL A 191 6.34 9.03 -10.84
N GLY A 192 5.52 9.19 -9.80
CA GLY A 192 5.43 10.43 -9.03
C GLY A 192 6.71 10.69 -8.24
N THR A 193 7.17 9.71 -7.47
CA THR A 193 8.37 9.82 -6.65
C THR A 193 9.64 10.03 -7.46
N LEU A 194 9.77 9.41 -8.64
CA LEU A 194 10.89 9.71 -9.55
C LEU A 194 10.77 11.14 -10.11
N THR A 195 9.57 11.59 -10.46
CA THR A 195 9.34 12.95 -10.96
C THR A 195 9.81 13.99 -9.94
N GLU A 196 9.39 13.87 -8.69
CA GLU A 196 9.81 14.76 -7.61
C GLU A 196 11.32 14.69 -7.35
N TYR A 197 11.90 13.48 -7.42
CA TYR A 197 13.33 13.30 -7.23
C TYR A 197 14.14 14.02 -8.31
N LEU A 198 13.73 13.90 -9.58
CA LEU A 198 14.42 14.52 -10.71
C LEU A 198 14.19 16.03 -10.80
N ASP A 199 13.01 16.52 -10.41
CA ASP A 199 12.74 17.96 -10.30
C ASP A 199 13.63 18.60 -9.21
N GLY A 200 13.74 17.92 -8.07
CA GLY A 200 14.65 18.29 -6.99
C GLY A 200 14.23 19.53 -6.20
N ASN A 201 12.99 20.02 -6.37
CA ASN A 201 12.42 21.10 -5.58
C ASN A 201 11.46 20.58 -4.49
N PRO A 202 11.90 20.40 -3.24
CA PRO A 202 11.05 19.86 -2.19
C PRO A 202 9.93 20.82 -1.73
N ASP A 203 9.94 22.08 -2.18
CA ASP A 203 8.96 23.10 -1.80
C ASP A 203 7.77 23.18 -2.79
N GLU A 204 7.88 22.56 -3.96
CA GLU A 204 6.86 22.60 -5.02
C GLU A 204 6.71 21.23 -5.66
N ALA A 205 5.67 20.50 -5.29
CA ALA A 205 5.34 19.23 -5.92
C ALA A 205 4.86 19.46 -7.36
N VAL A 206 5.39 18.66 -8.28
CA VAL A 206 5.07 18.69 -9.71
C VAL A 206 4.36 17.41 -10.16
N ALA A 207 4.45 16.33 -9.38
CA ALA A 207 3.63 15.14 -9.52
C ALA A 207 2.22 15.36 -8.96
N SER A 208 1.25 14.66 -9.53
CA SER A 208 -0.15 14.76 -9.15
C SER A 208 -0.85 13.41 -9.21
N SER A 209 -2.14 13.38 -8.89
CA SER A 209 -3.01 12.21 -9.08
C SER A 209 -3.35 11.93 -10.55
N ASP A 210 -2.93 12.79 -11.49
CA ASP A 210 -3.08 12.58 -12.92
C ASP A 210 -1.81 11.93 -13.49
N LEU A 211 -1.92 10.66 -13.87
CA LEU A 211 -0.80 9.87 -14.42
C LEU A 211 -0.25 10.49 -15.70
N ASP A 212 -1.11 10.88 -16.64
CA ASP A 212 -0.68 11.43 -17.93
C ASP A 212 0.04 12.77 -17.71
N ALA A 213 -0.52 13.65 -16.88
CA ALA A 213 0.11 14.92 -16.54
C ALA A 213 1.46 14.74 -15.84
N THR A 214 1.56 13.78 -14.92
CA THR A 214 2.81 13.50 -14.21
C THR A 214 3.87 12.92 -15.15
N VAL A 215 3.49 12.01 -16.05
CA VAL A 215 4.40 11.46 -17.08
C VAL A 215 4.84 12.54 -18.07
N GLU A 216 3.97 13.48 -18.45
CA GLU A 216 4.33 14.63 -19.29
C GLU A 216 5.42 15.50 -18.65
N VAL A 217 5.42 15.63 -17.32
CA VAL A 217 6.48 16.30 -16.55
C VAL A 217 7.74 15.43 -16.42
N LEU A 218 7.57 14.13 -16.13
CA LEU A 218 8.68 13.19 -15.93
C LEU A 218 9.60 13.08 -17.15
N ARG A 219 9.02 12.97 -18.36
CA ARG A 219 9.79 12.74 -19.59
C ARG A 219 10.90 13.76 -19.83
N PRO A 220 10.65 15.08 -19.88
CA PRO A 220 11.72 16.07 -20.06
C PRO A 220 12.74 16.10 -18.92
N LEU A 221 12.33 15.79 -17.67
CA LEU A 221 13.25 15.66 -16.55
C LEU A 221 14.23 14.49 -16.75
N GLY A 222 13.72 13.32 -17.14
CA GLY A 222 14.56 12.16 -17.47
C GLY A 222 15.47 12.40 -18.67
N GLU A 223 14.96 13.02 -19.74
CA GLU A 223 15.78 13.37 -20.91
C GLU A 223 16.98 14.25 -20.53
N ALA A 224 16.79 15.18 -19.59
CA ALA A 224 17.86 16.06 -19.11
C ALA A 224 19.01 15.32 -18.41
N VAL A 225 18.74 14.13 -17.85
CA VAL A 225 19.73 13.28 -17.18
C VAL A 225 20.10 12.02 -17.98
N GLY A 226 19.63 11.89 -19.22
CA GLY A 226 19.98 10.77 -20.10
C GLY A 226 19.18 9.49 -19.82
N LEU A 227 17.94 9.64 -19.35
CA LEU A 227 16.98 8.56 -19.18
C LEU A 227 15.86 8.63 -20.23
N THR A 228 15.42 7.47 -20.67
CA THR A 228 14.24 7.27 -21.51
C THR A 228 13.27 6.36 -20.77
N PHE A 229 11.99 6.69 -20.80
CA PHE A 229 10.95 5.93 -20.12
C PHE A 229 10.06 5.16 -21.08
N GLY A 230 9.65 3.96 -20.67
CA GLY A 230 8.60 3.18 -21.33
C GLY A 230 7.20 3.77 -21.12
N GLU A 231 6.18 2.94 -21.33
CA GLU A 231 4.81 3.24 -20.90
C GLU A 231 4.63 2.82 -19.43
N PRO A 232 3.93 3.63 -18.62
CA PRO A 232 3.58 3.23 -17.26
C PRO A 232 2.58 2.06 -17.27
N ALA A 233 2.65 1.21 -16.24
CA ALA A 233 1.69 0.14 -15.98
C ALA A 233 0.43 0.68 -15.29
N GLU A 234 -0.66 -0.10 -15.31
CA GLU A 234 -1.81 0.17 -14.42
C GLU A 234 -1.39 0.04 -12.94
N ALA A 235 -0.47 -0.90 -12.65
CA ALA A 235 0.06 -1.09 -11.32
C ALA A 235 0.71 0.17 -10.74
N ALA A 236 0.31 0.52 -9.52
CA ALA A 236 0.86 1.63 -8.75
C ALA A 236 1.16 1.20 -7.32
N ASP A 237 2.38 1.50 -6.86
CA ASP A 237 2.77 1.43 -5.44
C ASP A 237 2.80 2.84 -4.87
N GLU A 238 1.64 3.28 -4.41
CA GLU A 238 1.42 4.63 -3.93
C GLU A 238 0.92 4.61 -2.50
N ASN A 239 1.03 5.77 -1.84
CA ASN A 239 0.33 5.98 -0.58
C ASN A 239 -1.17 5.77 -0.81
N ALA A 240 -1.80 5.07 0.11
CA ALA A 240 -3.22 4.80 0.09
C ALA A 240 -3.78 4.87 1.51
N PHE A 241 -5.10 4.74 1.63
CA PHE A 241 -5.75 4.66 2.93
C PHE A 241 -6.63 3.42 3.04
N ALA A 242 -6.47 2.69 4.14
CA ALA A 242 -7.15 1.42 4.35
C ALA A 242 -8.02 1.44 5.62
N ILE A 243 -9.09 0.65 5.57
CA ILE A 243 -9.96 0.33 6.70
C ILE A 243 -10.08 -1.18 6.87
N THR A 244 -10.66 -1.64 7.98
CA THR A 244 -11.06 -3.05 8.09
C THR A 244 -12.31 -3.30 7.26
N THR A 245 -12.42 -4.49 6.66
CA THR A 245 -13.66 -4.93 5.98
C THR A 245 -14.84 -4.98 6.96
N THR A 246 -14.58 -5.25 8.25
CA THR A 246 -15.59 -5.14 9.31
C THR A 246 -16.18 -3.73 9.37
N LEU A 247 -15.35 -2.69 9.39
CA LEU A 247 -15.83 -1.31 9.40
C LEU A 247 -16.54 -0.95 8.09
N GLN A 248 -16.01 -1.41 6.95
CA GLN A 248 -16.65 -1.24 5.65
C GLN A 248 -18.09 -1.78 5.66
N ASP A 249 -18.30 -3.01 6.15
CA ASP A 249 -19.60 -3.66 6.21
C ASP A 249 -20.58 -2.95 7.15
N GLU A 250 -20.12 -2.52 8.33
CA GLU A 250 -20.94 -1.75 9.29
C GLU A 250 -21.40 -0.40 8.72
N LEU A 251 -20.57 0.20 7.85
CA LEU A 251 -20.90 1.45 7.14
C LEU A 251 -21.69 1.23 5.83
N GLY A 252 -22.11 0.00 5.56
CA GLY A 252 -22.94 -0.31 4.40
C GLY A 252 -22.17 -0.47 3.08
N GLY A 253 -20.88 -0.80 3.16
CA GLY A 253 -20.04 -1.13 2.01
C GLY A 253 -19.35 0.09 1.38
N VAL A 254 -18.86 1.03 2.19
CA VAL A 254 -18.11 2.21 1.70
C VAL A 254 -16.87 1.80 0.91
N THR A 255 -16.61 2.45 -0.20
CA THR A 255 -15.50 2.11 -1.13
C THR A 255 -14.54 3.25 -1.39
N THR A 256 -14.95 4.49 -1.11
CA THR A 256 -14.13 5.69 -1.37
C THR A 256 -13.82 6.48 -0.11
N LEU A 257 -12.79 7.33 -0.17
CA LEU A 257 -12.47 8.28 0.88
C LEU A 257 -13.61 9.27 1.13
N SER A 258 -14.29 9.76 0.08
CA SER A 258 -15.45 10.65 0.24
C SER A 258 -16.61 9.97 0.96
N GLU A 259 -16.91 8.70 0.64
CA GLU A 259 -17.98 7.94 1.30
C GLU A 259 -17.68 7.73 2.78
N LEU A 260 -16.42 7.36 3.12
CA LEU A 260 -15.99 7.25 4.50
C LEU A 260 -16.10 8.59 5.24
N ALA A 261 -15.65 9.69 4.63
CA ALA A 261 -15.71 11.02 5.25
C ALA A 261 -17.15 11.44 5.56
N GLU A 262 -18.10 11.18 4.66
CA GLU A 262 -19.51 11.46 4.87
C GLU A 262 -20.08 10.63 6.04
N ALA A 263 -19.81 9.32 6.03
CA ALA A 263 -20.27 8.39 7.05
C ALA A 263 -19.69 8.67 8.45
N CYS A 264 -18.47 9.20 8.51
CA CYS A 264 -17.69 9.38 9.73
C CYS A 264 -17.50 10.83 10.17
N SER A 265 -18.42 11.71 9.79
CA SER A 265 -18.37 13.15 10.09
C SER A 265 -18.60 13.51 11.57
N ASP A 266 -18.85 12.52 12.44
CA ASP A 266 -19.05 12.71 13.89
C ASP A 266 -17.75 12.93 14.67
N GLY A 267 -16.59 12.78 14.00
CA GLY A 267 -15.27 12.97 14.59
C GLY A 267 -14.75 11.79 15.40
N SER A 268 -15.36 10.60 15.26
CA SER A 268 -14.96 9.38 15.98
C SER A 268 -13.74 8.64 15.36
N LEU A 269 -13.30 9.03 14.16
CA LEU A 269 -12.19 8.38 13.46
C LEU A 269 -10.85 8.56 14.17
N VAL A 270 -10.09 7.47 14.25
CA VAL A 270 -8.68 7.48 14.65
C VAL A 270 -7.83 7.16 13.42
N LEU A 271 -6.96 8.08 13.03
CA LEU A 271 -6.02 7.90 11.93
C LEU A 271 -4.72 7.28 12.45
N GLY A 272 -4.23 6.23 11.81
CA GLY A 272 -2.88 5.73 11.99
C GLY A 272 -2.00 6.14 10.81
N GLY A 273 -0.81 6.65 11.10
CA GLY A 273 0.17 6.99 10.07
C GLY A 273 1.54 7.21 10.67
N THR A 274 2.48 7.63 9.86
CA THR A 274 3.84 7.95 10.32
C THR A 274 3.85 9.18 11.24
N PRO A 275 4.88 9.38 12.09
CA PRO A 275 4.94 10.50 13.04
C PRO A 275 4.81 11.90 12.41
N GLU A 276 5.12 12.03 11.12
CA GLU A 276 4.97 13.26 10.35
C GLU A 276 3.55 13.48 9.78
N CYS A 277 2.69 12.46 9.79
CA CYS A 277 1.35 12.52 9.21
C CYS A 277 0.51 13.74 9.65
N PRO A 278 0.56 14.21 10.91
CA PRO A 278 -0.14 15.42 11.33
C PRO A 278 0.27 16.72 10.61
N THR A 279 1.41 16.70 9.92
CA THR A 279 1.99 17.88 9.24
C THR A 279 2.20 17.67 7.75
N ARG A 280 2.05 16.44 7.24
CA ARG A 280 2.27 16.14 5.83
C ARG A 280 1.05 16.52 5.00
N PRO A 281 1.20 17.32 3.93
CA PRO A 281 0.07 17.74 3.08
C PRO A 281 -0.75 16.57 2.54
N PHE A 282 -0.11 15.45 2.20
CA PHE A 282 -0.79 14.26 1.68
C PHE A 282 -1.21 13.25 2.76
N CYS A 283 -1.27 13.65 4.04
CA CYS A 283 -1.77 12.81 5.12
C CYS A 283 -2.93 13.51 5.85
N GLN A 284 -2.84 13.77 7.16
CA GLN A 284 -3.94 14.38 7.91
C GLN A 284 -4.43 15.72 7.30
N PRO A 285 -3.58 16.74 7.09
CA PRO A 285 -4.01 17.99 6.47
C PRO A 285 -4.77 17.82 5.16
N GLY A 286 -4.30 16.93 4.27
CA GLY A 286 -4.92 16.68 2.98
C GLY A 286 -6.26 15.97 3.07
N LEU A 287 -6.39 15.01 3.97
CA LEU A 287 -7.65 14.35 4.29
C LEU A 287 -8.68 15.35 4.82
N GLU A 288 -8.25 16.26 5.71
CA GLU A 288 -9.12 17.30 6.25
C GLU A 288 -9.54 18.32 5.18
N GLU A 289 -8.60 18.80 4.35
CA GLU A 289 -8.87 19.84 3.34
C GLU A 289 -9.65 19.31 2.13
N THR A 290 -9.31 18.12 1.63
CA THR A 290 -9.85 17.56 0.38
C THR A 290 -11.17 16.83 0.60
N TYR A 291 -11.25 16.09 1.70
CA TYR A 291 -12.38 15.20 2.00
C TYR A 291 -13.26 15.71 3.15
N GLY A 292 -12.77 16.62 3.99
CA GLY A 292 -13.52 17.11 5.14
C GLY A 292 -13.51 16.15 6.33
N PHE A 293 -12.51 15.26 6.41
CA PHE A 293 -12.35 14.38 7.58
C PHE A 293 -12.21 15.19 8.87
N THR A 294 -12.63 14.59 9.98
CA THR A 294 -12.35 15.07 11.33
C THR A 294 -11.89 13.90 12.17
N PHE A 295 -10.71 14.01 12.77
CA PHE A 295 -10.11 12.93 13.55
C PHE A 295 -10.22 13.22 15.05
N ALA A 296 -10.63 12.21 15.82
CA ALA A 296 -10.54 12.22 17.28
C ALA A 296 -9.07 12.24 17.71
N GLN A 297 -8.25 11.46 17.00
CA GLN A 297 -6.85 11.24 17.32
C GLN A 297 -6.08 10.80 16.07
N VAL A 298 -4.80 11.15 16.03
CA VAL A 298 -3.81 10.54 15.14
C VAL A 298 -2.80 9.77 15.98
N ASN A 299 -2.54 8.53 15.60
CA ASN A 299 -1.62 7.63 16.26
C ASN A 299 -0.44 7.31 15.33
N ASP A 300 0.76 7.30 15.92
CA ASP A 300 2.00 7.18 15.18
C ASP A 300 2.43 5.70 15.10
N TYR A 301 2.69 5.23 13.89
CA TYR A 301 3.21 3.90 13.58
C TYR A 301 4.24 3.97 12.44
N ASP A 302 5.13 2.99 12.38
CA ASP A 302 5.95 2.80 11.18
C ASP A 302 5.06 2.28 10.04
N LEU A 303 5.21 2.83 8.83
CA LEU A 303 4.40 2.46 7.66
C LEU A 303 4.56 0.97 7.30
N GLY A 304 3.48 0.36 6.82
CA GLY A 304 3.40 -1.06 6.46
C GLY A 304 2.87 -1.91 7.62
N ALA A 305 3.52 -3.07 7.87
CA ALA A 305 3.05 -4.07 8.83
C ALA A 305 2.64 -3.52 10.22
N PRO A 306 3.36 -2.56 10.84
CA PRO A 306 2.95 -1.99 12.13
C PRO A 306 1.63 -1.22 12.05
N THR A 307 1.46 -0.30 11.09
CA THR A 307 0.19 0.42 10.90
C THR A 307 -0.96 -0.55 10.54
N ASN A 308 -0.71 -1.53 9.67
CA ASN A 308 -1.73 -2.52 9.30
C ASN A 308 -2.17 -3.35 10.51
N GLN A 309 -1.22 -3.74 11.36
CA GLN A 309 -1.51 -4.52 12.55
C GLN A 309 -2.32 -3.73 13.59
N ALA A 310 -2.08 -2.43 13.69
CA ALA A 310 -2.88 -1.53 14.53
C ALA A 310 -4.32 -1.42 14.02
N LEU A 311 -4.50 -1.34 12.70
CA LEU A 311 -5.83 -1.36 12.08
C LEU A 311 -6.56 -2.69 12.36
N ILE A 312 -5.88 -3.82 12.16
CA ILE A 312 -6.42 -5.16 12.43
C ILE A 312 -6.87 -5.31 13.89
N GLN A 313 -6.10 -4.77 14.84
CA GLN A 313 -6.40 -4.83 16.27
C GLN A 313 -7.49 -3.86 16.73
N GLY A 314 -7.98 -3.00 15.84
CA GLY A 314 -8.93 -1.95 16.20
C GLY A 314 -8.31 -0.91 17.12
N GLU A 315 -7.02 -0.59 16.95
CA GLU A 315 -6.39 0.56 17.62
C GLU A 315 -6.65 1.87 16.86
N ILE A 316 -6.86 1.75 15.54
CA ILE A 316 -7.15 2.84 14.60
C ILE A 316 -8.32 2.44 13.70
N SER A 317 -8.98 3.42 13.08
CA SER A 317 -10.12 3.21 12.17
C SER A 317 -9.70 3.32 10.70
N LEU A 318 -8.72 4.19 10.42
CA LEU A 318 -8.19 4.49 9.09
C LEU A 318 -6.66 4.45 9.18
N ALA A 319 -6.00 3.78 8.24
CA ALA A 319 -4.54 3.69 8.18
C ALA A 319 -4.00 4.32 6.91
N LEU A 320 -2.93 5.10 7.01
CA LEU A 320 -2.00 5.29 5.89
C LEU A 320 -1.34 3.94 5.58
N ALA A 321 -1.43 3.52 4.32
CA ALA A 321 -0.89 2.26 3.82
C ALA A 321 -0.18 2.50 2.47
N LEU A 322 0.47 1.46 1.95
CA LEU A 322 0.92 1.39 0.57
C LEU A 322 -0.08 0.53 -0.22
N SER A 323 -0.49 0.95 -1.41
CA SER A 323 -1.49 0.25 -2.23
C SER A 323 -1.11 -1.21 -2.56
N THR A 324 0.17 -1.55 -2.51
CA THR A 324 0.71 -2.87 -2.84
C THR A 324 1.07 -3.72 -1.63
N ASP A 325 0.70 -3.28 -0.42
CA ASP A 325 1.05 -3.98 0.81
C ASP A 325 0.51 -5.42 0.77
N PRO A 326 1.35 -6.43 1.06
CA PRO A 326 0.98 -7.85 0.95
C PRO A 326 -0.23 -8.24 1.82
N VAL A 327 -0.58 -7.44 2.83
CA VAL A 327 -1.78 -7.67 3.66
C VAL A 327 -3.09 -7.66 2.85
N PHE A 328 -3.11 -7.02 1.67
CA PHE A 328 -4.29 -6.93 0.81
C PHE A 328 -4.54 -8.17 -0.06
N ALA A 329 -3.65 -9.18 -0.01
CA ALA A 329 -3.80 -10.42 -0.77
C ALA A 329 -4.83 -11.42 -0.17
N GLN A 330 -5.56 -11.03 0.89
CA GLN A 330 -6.28 -11.95 1.80
C GLN A 330 -7.79 -12.07 1.55
#